data_AF-A0AAQ3SH90-F1
#
_entry.id   AF-A0AAQ3SH90-F1
#
_cell.length_a   1.000
_cell.length_b   1.000
_cell.length_c   1.000
_cell.angle_alpha   90.00
_cell.angle_beta   90.00
_cell.angle_gamma   90.00
#
_symmetry.space_group_name_H-M   'P 1'
#
loop_
_entity.id
_entity.type
_entity.pdbx_description
1 polymer ?
#
loop_
_entity_poly.entity_id
_entity_poly.type
_entity_poly.pdbx_seq_one_letter_code
_entity_poly.pdbx_strand_id
1 'polypeptide(L)'
;MLVEPEDDYKPGLDVIEKDVESDEAVWALYRSWCEAYGKERDHDQMAARFDFFKKTAQSVYSNNKALVYEPDFQTMLGPFADGL
;
A
#
# COMPACT_ATOMS: atom_id res chain seq x y z
N MET A 1 0.15 8.48 -31.52
CA MET A 1 -0.54 7.87 -30.37
C MET A 1 0.54 7.75 -29.30
N LEU A 2 0.56 8.66 -28.34
CA LEU A 2 1.48 8.57 -27.22
C LEU A 2 0.92 7.46 -26.33
N VAL A 3 1.64 6.36 -26.23
CA VAL A 3 1.37 5.35 -25.20
C VAL A 3 1.89 6.02 -23.93
N GLU A 4 0.99 6.53 -23.09
CA GLU A 4 1.39 6.94 -21.75
C GLU A 4 2.03 5.73 -21.09
N PRO A 5 3.19 5.86 -20.42
CA PRO A 5 3.81 4.73 -19.76
C PRO A 5 2.76 4.10 -18.86
N GLU A 6 2.57 2.78 -18.98
CA GLU A 6 1.70 2.04 -18.08
C GLU A 6 2.06 2.49 -16.66
N ASP A 7 1.10 3.12 -15.99
CA ASP A 7 1.23 3.55 -14.60
C ASP A 7 1.49 2.26 -13.81
N ASP A 8 2.77 2.03 -13.52
CA ASP A 8 3.26 0.74 -13.06
C ASP A 8 2.96 0.62 -11.58
N TYR A 9 1.67 0.53 -11.25
CA TYR A 9 1.13 0.45 -9.90
C TYR A 9 2.08 -0.38 -9.04
N LYS A 10 2.79 0.31 -8.15
CA LYS A 10 3.76 -0.29 -7.24
C LYS A 10 3.10 -0.24 -5.88
N PRO A 11 2.52 -1.37 -5.42
CA PRO A 11 1.99 -1.48 -4.08
C PRO A 11 2.93 -0.84 -3.07
N GLY A 12 2.49 0.30 -2.57
CA GLY A 12 3.11 1.13 -1.57
C GLY A 12 4.29 2.04 -1.92
N LEU A 13 4.84 2.04 -3.14
CA LEU A 13 5.53 3.28 -3.57
C LEU A 13 4.49 4.41 -3.69
N ASP A 14 3.27 4.03 -4.12
CA ASP A 14 2.16 4.93 -4.40
C ASP A 14 1.24 5.17 -3.18
N VAL A 15 1.65 4.84 -1.94
CA VAL A 15 0.81 5.21 -0.76
C VAL A 15 0.84 6.73 -0.60
N ILE A 16 -0.30 7.36 -0.87
CA ILE A 16 -0.48 8.81 -0.69
C ILE A 16 -1.28 9.12 0.58
N GLU A 17 -1.32 10.39 0.96
CA GLU A 17 -2.06 10.86 2.14
C GLU A 17 -3.50 10.36 2.18
N LYS A 18 -4.15 10.39 1.00
CA LYS A 18 -5.54 9.96 0.83
C LYS A 18 -5.76 8.48 1.14
N ASP A 19 -4.76 7.62 0.94
CA ASP A 19 -4.90 6.19 1.20
C ASP A 19 -4.85 5.85 2.69
N VAL A 20 -4.34 6.77 3.52
CA VAL A 20 -4.15 6.59 4.96
C VAL A 20 -4.98 7.56 5.82
N GLU A 21 -5.84 8.38 5.19
CA GLU A 21 -6.62 9.43 5.86
C GLU A 21 -7.77 8.89 6.72
N SER A 22 -8.24 7.67 6.45
CA SER A 22 -9.30 6.99 7.22
C SER A 22 -9.19 5.47 7.16
N ASP A 23 -9.96 4.77 8.01
CA ASP A 23 -10.02 3.30 7.98
C ASP A 23 -10.61 2.79 6.66
N GLU A 24 -11.60 3.48 6.12
CA GLU A 24 -12.23 3.15 4.84
C GLU A 24 -11.23 3.25 3.68
N ALA A 25 -10.38 4.28 3.69
CA ALA A 25 -9.32 4.46 2.70
C ALA A 25 -8.27 3.34 2.80
N VAL A 26 -7.82 3.02 4.02
CA VAL A 26 -6.86 1.93 4.25
C VAL A 26 -7.47 0.58 3.86
N TRP A 27 -8.77 0.37 4.06
CA TRP A 27 -9.48 -0.83 3.60
C TRP A 27 -9.51 -0.93 2.08
N ALA A 28 -9.68 0.18 1.37
CA ALA A 28 -9.59 0.22 -0.09
C ALA A 28 -8.17 -0.11 -0.56
N LEU A 29 -7.15 0.51 0.06
CA LEU A 29 -5.76 0.20 -0.20
C LEU A 29 -5.43 -1.28 0.06
N TYR A 30 -5.96 -1.87 1.12
CA TYR A 30 -5.71 -3.26 1.47
C TYR A 30 -6.32 -4.24 0.45
N ARG A 31 -7.51 -3.94 -0.08
CA ARG A 31 -8.11 -4.73 -1.17
C ARG A 31 -7.25 -4.66 -2.44
N SER A 32 -6.85 -3.46 -2.86
CA SER A 32 -5.98 -3.28 -4.03
C SER A 32 -4.63 -3.98 -3.85
N TRP A 33 -4.04 -3.93 -2.65
CA TRP A 33 -2.82 -4.66 -2.33
C TRP A 33 -3.00 -6.18 -2.40
N CYS A 34 -4.13 -6.71 -1.92
CA CYS A 34 -4.43 -8.14 -2.06
C CYS A 34 -4.53 -8.56 -3.53
N GLU A 35 -5.20 -7.76 -4.37
CA GLU A 35 -5.32 -8.02 -5.80
C GLU A 35 -3.94 -8.02 -6.50
N ALA A 36 -3.11 -7.03 -6.22
CA ALA A 36 -1.79 -6.90 -6.86
C ALA A 36 -0.80 -8.00 -6.47
N TYR A 37 -0.91 -8.55 -5.26
CA TYR A 37 -0.07 -9.67 -4.81
C TYR A 37 -0.74 -11.04 -4.89
N GLY A 38 -1.92 -11.14 -5.50
CA GLY A 38 -2.66 -12.41 -5.64
C GLY A 38 -2.99 -13.07 -4.29
N LYS A 39 -3.28 -12.26 -3.27
CA LYS A 39 -3.60 -12.76 -1.93
C LYS A 39 -5.08 -13.12 -1.84
N GLU A 40 -5.38 -14.41 -1.91
CA GLU A 40 -6.73 -14.92 -1.69
C GLU A 40 -7.06 -14.92 -0.18
N ARG A 41 -7.86 -13.94 0.25
CA ARG A 41 -8.34 -13.84 1.64
C ARG A 41 -9.81 -13.50 1.69
N ASP A 42 -10.53 -14.13 2.62
CA ASP A 42 -11.88 -13.68 2.95
C ASP A 42 -11.85 -12.42 3.84
N HIS A 43 -13.03 -11.83 4.05
CA HIS A 43 -13.14 -10.59 4.82
C HIS A 43 -12.66 -10.74 6.27
N ASP A 44 -12.91 -11.88 6.91
CA ASP A 44 -12.53 -12.13 8.31
C ASP A 44 -11.01 -12.28 8.45
N GLN A 45 -10.38 -12.97 7.50
CA GLN A 45 -8.92 -13.08 7.39
C GLN A 45 -8.26 -11.73 7.15
N MET A 46 -8.87 -10.87 6.33
CA MET A 46 -8.40 -9.48 6.18
C MET A 46 -8.62 -8.69 7.46
N ALA A 47 -9.79 -8.79 8.10
CA ALA A 47 -10.13 -8.02 9.30
C ALA A 47 -9.18 -8.34 10.46
N ALA A 48 -8.81 -9.62 10.63
CA ALA A 48 -7.82 -10.06 11.62
C ALA A 48 -6.42 -9.44 11.43
N ARG A 49 -6.13 -8.90 10.23
CA ARG A 49 -4.83 -8.36 9.83
C ARG A 49 -4.84 -6.87 9.54
N PHE A 50 -6.03 -6.27 9.51
CA PHE A 50 -6.22 -4.89 9.11
C PHE A 50 -5.34 -3.92 9.89
N ASP A 51 -5.28 -4.06 11.22
CA ASP A 51 -4.46 -3.19 12.08
C ASP A 51 -2.96 -3.32 11.78
N PHE A 52 -2.49 -4.50 11.38
CA PHE A 52 -1.09 -4.69 10.98
C PHE A 52 -0.82 -4.00 9.65
N PHE A 53 -1.66 -4.28 8.65
CA PHE A 53 -1.56 -3.65 7.33
C PHE A 53 -1.62 -2.12 7.41
N LYS A 54 -2.54 -1.57 8.22
CA LYS A 54 -2.69 -0.13 8.47
C LYS A 54 -1.39 0.49 8.99
N LYS A 55 -0.76 -0.12 9.99
CA LYS A 55 0.52 0.35 10.55
C LYS A 55 1.64 0.32 9.50
N THR A 56 1.69 -0.71 8.68
CA THR A 56 2.67 -0.80 7.58
C THR A 56 2.45 0.31 6.56
N ALA A 57 1.22 0.53 6.10
CA ALA A 57 0.87 1.58 5.15
C ALA A 57 1.19 2.98 5.67
N GLN A 58 0.85 3.27 6.93
CA GLN A 58 1.21 4.52 7.58
C GLN A 58 2.72 4.73 7.71
N SER A 59 3.48 3.65 7.98
CA SER A 59 4.94 3.70 8.07
C SER A 59 5.56 4.01 6.71
N VAL A 60 5.10 3.33 5.66
CA VAL A 60 5.56 3.56 4.28
C VAL A 60 5.26 4.99 3.83
N TYR A 61 4.02 5.46 4.00
CA TYR A 61 3.65 6.85 3.68
C TYR A 61 4.54 7.86 4.43
N SER A 62 4.72 7.68 5.75
CA SER A 62 5.52 8.59 6.57
C SER A 62 6.98 8.62 6.14
N ASN A 63 7.57 7.45 5.84
CA ASN A 63 8.95 7.35 5.37
C ASN A 63 9.13 8.00 4.00
N ASN A 64 8.25 7.70 3.05
CA ASN A 64 8.35 8.22 1.69
C ASN A 64 8.11 9.74 1.65
N LYS A 65 7.20 10.26 2.49
CA LYS A 65 6.99 11.71 2.66
C LYS A 65 8.23 12.43 3.20
N ALA A 66 9.07 11.75 3.99
CA ALA A 66 10.35 12.30 4.46
C ALA A 66 11.48 12.18 3.42
N LEU A 67 11.39 11.21 2.49
CA LEU A 67 12.41 10.87 1.50
C LEU A 67 12.09 11.39 0.08
N VAL A 68 11.31 12.46 -0.04
CA VAL A 68 10.86 13.01 -1.35
C VAL A 68 12.03 13.38 -2.28
N TYR A 69 13.19 13.74 -1.73
CA TYR A 69 14.39 14.10 -2.49
C TYR A 69 15.38 12.94 -2.67
N GLU A 70 15.04 11.75 -2.17
CA GLU A 70 15.90 10.56 -2.12
C GLU A 70 15.12 9.32 -2.62
N PRO A 71 14.68 9.31 -3.90
CA PRO A 71 13.75 8.30 -4.43
C PRO A 71 14.28 6.87 -4.35
N ASP A 72 15.60 6.69 -4.44
CA ASP A 72 16.26 5.37 -4.33
C ASP A 72 16.12 4.74 -2.93
N PHE A 73 15.73 5.52 -1.93
CA PHE A 73 15.55 5.07 -0.54
C PHE A 73 14.07 4.93 -0.15
N GLN A 74 13.14 5.23 -1.06
CA GLN A 74 11.71 5.06 -0.78
C GLN A 74 11.37 3.59 -0.55
N THR A 75 10.42 3.37 0.35
CA THR A 75 9.93 2.05 0.74
C THR A 75 8.61 1.75 0.04
N MET A 76 8.23 0.48 -0.03
CA MET A 76 6.99 0.05 -0.66
C MET A 76 6.24 -0.97 0.22
N LEU A 77 4.95 -1.16 -0.05
CA LEU A 77 4.14 -2.20 0.59
C LEU A 77 4.45 -3.53 -0.08
N GLY A 78 5.53 -4.17 0.38
CA GLY A 78 5.92 -5.49 -0.14
C GLY A 78 4.87 -6.59 0.07
N PRO A 79 5.13 -7.80 -0.45
CA PRO A 79 4.19 -8.94 -0.39
C PRO A 79 3.87 -9.44 1.04
N PHE A 80 4.55 -8.89 2.05
CA PHE A 80 4.41 -9.24 3.47
C PHE A 80 3.76 -8.13 4.30
N ALA A 81 3.16 -7.12 3.66
CA ALA A 81 2.70 -5.90 4.34
C ALA A 81 1.60 -6.11 5.41
N ASP A 82 0.86 -7.22 5.32
CA ASP A 82 -0.15 -7.63 6.31
C ASP A 82 0.35 -8.67 7.33
N GLY A 83 1.67 -8.89 7.36
CA GLY A 83 2.35 -9.75 8.33
C GLY A 83 2.42 -11.24 7.94
N LEU A 84 2.32 -11.58 6.65
CA LEU A 84 2.44 -12.96 6.12
C LEU A 84 3.20 -13.09 4.80
#